data_AF-A0A349LZS9-F1
#
_entry.id   AF-A0A349LZS9-F1
#
_cell.length_a   1.000
_cell.length_b   1.000
_cell.length_c   1.000
_cell.angle_alpha   90.00
_cell.angle_beta   90.00
_cell.angle_gamma   90.00
#
_symmetry.space_group_name_H-M   'P 1'
#
loop_
_entity.id
_entity.type
_entity.pdbx_description
1 polymer ?
#
loop_
_entity_poly.entity_id
_entity_poly.type
_entity_poly.pdbx_seq_one_letter_code
_entity_poly.pdbx_strand_id
1 'polypeptide(L)'
;NNGGKYVPQAGFHFAKMGDHDYMSEIFPTLASMANPSQQNWTRLDQQLTLAKQYNLQPMITLAYTPSWLQPQNQTPRQTNACLTYSPPITAANVKPMFLVNGQDSGTHLWGKLAALIVAHVDQQFPQAHSLYEIWNQPDGNTFLCMPKGDKNGDADRVTAYKAIYAAAAPLMRAQASKDGTHVKIGGPALVYALQSHLQMWLPALLNDPAIYPYVDFISYHRYLYGKTFSGGGTSLVGNAQDSLLGVTAEYEQVARAVRAGKQPNAARTP
;
A
#
# COMPACT_ATOMS: atom_id res chain seq x y z
N ASN A 1 21.34 -18.05 0.25
CA ASN A 1 20.18 -17.40 0.88
C ASN A 1 20.14 -17.89 2.33
N ASN A 2 20.84 -17.22 3.25
CA ASN A 2 20.91 -17.64 4.65
C ASN A 2 19.74 -17.04 5.41
N GLY A 3 18.58 -17.69 5.29
CA GLY A 3 17.37 -17.35 6.03
C GLY A 3 17.63 -17.42 7.53
N GLY A 4 17.41 -16.30 8.21
CA GLY A 4 17.49 -16.19 9.66
C GLY A 4 16.64 -17.24 10.35
N LYS A 5 17.17 -17.78 11.44
CA LYS A 5 16.55 -18.83 12.25
C LYS A 5 15.24 -18.31 12.87
N TYR A 6 14.23 -19.14 12.68
CA TYR A 6 12.89 -19.18 13.27
C TYR A 6 12.75 -18.53 14.67
N VAL A 7 11.82 -17.58 14.80
CA VAL A 7 11.25 -17.14 16.07
C VAL A 7 9.76 -17.56 16.10
N PRO A 8 9.38 -18.53 16.95
CA PRO A 8 8.00 -19.01 17.07
C PRO A 8 7.16 -18.03 17.86
N GLN A 9 6.57 -17.00 17.26
CA GLN A 9 5.62 -16.14 17.99
C GLN A 9 4.40 -15.62 17.23
N ALA A 10 4.19 -16.06 15.99
CA ALA A 10 2.88 -16.08 15.37
C ALA A 10 2.95 -17.19 14.31
N GLY A 11 1.92 -18.02 14.15
CA GLY A 11 1.92 -19.15 13.19
C GLY A 11 1.93 -18.73 11.71
N PHE A 12 2.60 -17.63 11.37
CA PHE A 12 2.71 -17.07 10.03
C PHE A 12 4.13 -17.22 9.49
N HIS A 13 4.22 -17.70 8.26
CA HIS A 13 5.44 -17.68 7.48
C HIS A 13 5.34 -16.54 6.47
N PHE A 14 6.03 -15.43 6.75
CA PHE A 14 6.13 -14.33 5.79
C PHE A 14 7.36 -14.51 4.92
N ALA A 15 7.17 -14.42 3.61
CA ALA A 15 8.25 -14.33 2.63
C ALA A 15 8.02 -13.06 1.80
N LYS A 16 9.03 -12.18 1.73
CA LYS A 16 9.00 -11.07 0.77
C LYS A 16 9.28 -11.65 -0.62
N MET A 17 8.35 -11.44 -1.53
CA MET A 17 8.46 -11.85 -2.93
C MET A 17 8.33 -10.61 -3.82
N GLY A 18 9.37 -10.31 -4.57
CA GLY A 18 9.46 -9.09 -5.39
C GLY A 18 9.87 -7.83 -4.60
N ASP A 19 10.45 -6.88 -5.34
CA ASP A 19 10.72 -5.49 -4.89
C ASP A 19 10.74 -4.55 -6.10
N HIS A 20 9.84 -4.83 -7.05
CA HIS A 20 9.81 -4.20 -8.36
C HIS A 20 8.56 -3.33 -8.50
N ASP A 21 8.66 -2.28 -9.33
CA ASP A 21 7.52 -1.48 -9.73
C ASP A 21 6.66 -2.25 -10.74
N TYR A 22 5.92 -3.23 -10.23
CA TYR A 22 5.07 -4.10 -11.04
C TYR A 22 4.01 -3.32 -11.79
N MET A 23 3.49 -2.22 -11.24
CA MET A 23 2.47 -1.45 -11.93
C MET A 23 3.03 -0.77 -13.17
N SER A 24 4.25 -0.20 -13.11
CA SER A 24 4.95 0.30 -14.31
C SER A 24 5.30 -0.82 -15.29
N GLU A 25 5.73 -1.98 -14.80
CA GLU A 25 6.13 -3.10 -15.66
C GLU A 25 4.94 -3.71 -16.42
N ILE A 26 3.85 -3.97 -15.70
CA ILE A 26 2.62 -4.53 -16.26
C ILE A 26 1.98 -3.51 -17.20
N PHE A 27 1.97 -2.22 -16.84
CA PHE A 27 1.32 -1.16 -17.59
C PHE A 27 2.30 -0.07 -18.06
N PRO A 28 3.17 -0.37 -19.05
CA PRO A 28 4.26 0.53 -19.43
C PRO A 28 3.79 1.81 -20.13
N THR A 29 2.58 1.80 -20.70
CA THR A 29 2.02 2.92 -21.46
C THR A 29 0.53 3.09 -21.17
N LEU A 30 -0.04 4.25 -21.53
CA LEU A 30 -1.51 4.45 -21.48
C LEU A 30 -2.27 3.38 -22.28
N ALA A 31 -1.75 2.96 -23.43
CA ALA A 31 -2.41 1.99 -24.30
C ALA A 31 -2.51 0.59 -23.66
N SER A 32 -1.59 0.23 -22.75
CA SER A 32 -1.67 -1.02 -21.98
C SER A 32 -2.89 -1.13 -21.07
N MET A 33 -3.58 -0.02 -20.76
CA MET A 33 -4.85 -0.04 -20.03
C MET A 33 -5.97 -0.73 -20.82
N ALA A 34 -5.97 -0.56 -22.14
CA ALA A 34 -7.07 -1.00 -23.00
C ALA A 34 -6.67 -2.19 -23.89
N ASN A 35 -5.37 -2.42 -24.09
CA ASN A 35 -4.86 -3.50 -24.93
C ASN A 35 -4.09 -4.53 -24.09
N PRO A 36 -4.69 -5.71 -23.81
CA PRO A 36 -4.03 -6.80 -23.09
C PRO A 36 -2.71 -7.26 -23.72
N SER A 37 -2.53 -7.12 -25.04
CA SER A 37 -1.29 -7.51 -25.71
C SER A 37 -0.11 -6.58 -25.38
N GLN A 38 -0.37 -5.42 -24.77
CA GLN A 38 0.66 -4.49 -24.29
C GLN A 38 0.89 -4.58 -22.78
N GLN A 39 0.22 -5.51 -22.10
CA GLN A 39 0.43 -5.76 -20.68
C GLN A 39 1.52 -6.82 -20.50
N ASN A 40 2.38 -6.65 -19.50
CA ASN A 40 3.44 -7.60 -19.20
C ASN A 40 3.28 -8.23 -17.81
N TRP A 41 2.65 -9.41 -17.78
CA TRP A 41 2.36 -10.15 -16.56
C TRP A 41 3.50 -11.07 -16.10
N THR A 42 4.55 -11.22 -16.91
CA THR A 42 5.58 -12.26 -16.77
C THR A 42 6.13 -12.40 -15.35
N ARG A 43 6.55 -11.30 -14.73
CA ARG A 43 7.14 -11.37 -13.38
C ARG A 43 6.10 -11.58 -12.29
N LEU A 44 4.91 -10.98 -12.41
CA LEU A 44 3.84 -11.21 -11.44
C LEU A 44 3.44 -12.68 -11.44
N ASP A 45 3.26 -13.27 -12.62
CA ASP A 45 2.88 -14.67 -12.80
C ASP A 45 3.94 -15.61 -12.24
N GLN A 46 5.23 -15.31 -12.45
CA GLN A 46 6.33 -16.05 -11.85
C GLN A 46 6.27 -16.03 -10.31
N GLN A 47 6.03 -14.86 -9.70
CA GLN A 47 5.95 -14.75 -8.24
C GLN A 47 4.70 -15.47 -7.69
N LEU A 48 3.54 -15.33 -8.33
CA LEU A 48 2.32 -16.01 -7.89
C LEU A 48 2.40 -17.52 -8.08
N THR A 49 3.07 -17.99 -9.13
CA THR A 49 3.39 -19.41 -9.32
C THR A 49 4.26 -19.94 -8.17
N LEU A 50 5.32 -19.20 -7.80
CA LEU A 50 6.16 -19.56 -6.67
C LEU A 50 5.37 -19.56 -5.35
N ALA A 51 4.55 -18.53 -5.10
CA ALA A 51 3.72 -18.45 -3.90
C ALA A 51 2.81 -19.68 -3.79
N LYS A 52 2.17 -20.09 -4.89
CA LYS A 52 1.36 -21.30 -4.96
C LYS A 52 2.18 -22.57 -4.68
N GLN A 53 3.37 -22.70 -5.27
CA GLN A 53 4.26 -23.86 -5.07
C GLN A 53 4.68 -24.02 -3.60
N TYR A 54 4.87 -22.91 -2.89
CA TYR A 54 5.19 -22.91 -1.46
C TYR A 54 3.96 -22.90 -0.55
N ASN A 55 2.75 -23.06 -1.10
CA ASN A 55 1.48 -23.01 -0.38
C ASN A 55 1.33 -21.73 0.48
N LEU A 56 1.74 -20.59 -0.10
CA LEU A 56 1.64 -19.27 0.51
C LEU A 56 0.37 -18.56 0.03
N GLN A 57 -0.26 -17.81 0.94
CA GLN A 57 -1.28 -16.82 0.58
C GLN A 57 -0.59 -15.49 0.26
N PRO A 58 -0.65 -14.99 -0.98
CA PRO A 58 -0.04 -13.72 -1.34
C PRO A 58 -0.82 -12.53 -0.76
N MET A 59 -0.06 -11.55 -0.26
CA MET A 59 -0.53 -10.18 -0.07
C MET A 59 0.16 -9.31 -1.12
N ILE A 60 -0.62 -8.83 -2.07
CA ILE A 60 -0.15 -8.05 -3.22
C ILE A 60 -0.27 -6.57 -2.88
N THR A 61 0.87 -5.92 -2.64
CA THR A 61 0.91 -4.47 -2.46
C THR A 61 0.87 -3.77 -3.82
N LEU A 62 -0.22 -3.06 -4.08
CA LEU A 62 -0.42 -2.23 -5.27
C LEU A 62 0.11 -0.84 -4.98
N ALA A 63 1.34 -0.55 -5.39
CA ALA A 63 2.01 0.70 -5.05
C ALA A 63 2.66 1.38 -6.25
N TYR A 64 2.92 2.66 -6.04
CA TYR A 64 3.65 3.57 -6.91
C TYR A 64 2.97 3.87 -8.25
N THR A 65 3.48 4.92 -8.88
CA THR A 65 2.84 5.55 -10.03
C THR A 65 3.59 5.20 -11.30
N PRO A 66 2.95 4.51 -12.27
CA PRO A 66 3.51 4.26 -13.59
C PRO A 66 4.06 5.52 -14.24
N SER A 67 5.18 5.42 -14.96
CA SER A 67 5.85 6.58 -15.56
C SER A 67 4.90 7.53 -16.32
N TRP A 68 3.99 6.99 -17.15
CA TRP A 68 3.03 7.79 -17.92
C TRP A 68 1.91 8.44 -17.07
N LEU A 69 1.75 8.04 -15.79
CA LEU A 69 0.88 8.66 -14.79
C LEU A 69 1.64 9.62 -13.84
N GLN A 70 2.92 9.91 -14.09
CA GLN A 70 3.67 10.83 -13.23
C GLN A 70 3.55 12.28 -13.71
N PRO A 71 3.50 13.29 -12.80
CA PRO A 71 3.28 14.71 -13.15
C PRO A 71 4.23 15.26 -14.21
N GLN A 72 5.51 14.90 -14.14
CA GLN A 72 6.54 15.42 -15.04
C GLN A 72 6.43 14.89 -16.48
N ASN A 73 5.57 13.89 -16.71
CA ASN A 73 5.32 13.30 -18.02
C ASN A 73 3.95 13.72 -18.61
N GLN A 74 3.25 14.66 -17.96
CA GLN A 74 1.98 15.20 -18.44
C GLN A 74 2.17 16.35 -19.43
N THR A 75 1.11 16.70 -20.17
CA THR A 75 1.08 17.84 -21.09
C THR A 75 -0.06 18.79 -20.72
N PRO A 76 0.23 20.04 -20.30
CA PRO A 76 1.56 20.59 -20.04
C PRO A 76 2.25 19.90 -18.85
N ARG A 77 3.60 19.91 -18.86
CA ARG A 77 4.42 19.28 -17.83
C ARG A 77 4.13 19.86 -16.45
N GLN A 78 3.93 18.98 -15.48
CA GLN A 78 3.69 19.35 -14.09
C GLN A 78 4.92 19.03 -13.21
N THR A 79 5.00 19.66 -12.05
CA THR A 79 6.07 19.41 -11.08
C THR A 79 5.84 18.08 -10.37
N ASN A 80 6.83 17.17 -10.42
CA ASN A 80 6.84 16.00 -9.56
C ASN A 80 7.55 16.34 -8.25
N ALA A 81 6.81 16.32 -7.15
CA ALA A 81 7.32 16.66 -5.82
C ALA A 81 8.54 15.81 -5.40
N CYS A 82 8.59 14.53 -5.76
CA CYS A 82 9.74 13.66 -5.45
C CYS A 82 11.04 14.17 -6.06
N LEU A 83 10.97 14.81 -7.23
CA LEU A 83 12.13 15.33 -7.96
C LEU A 83 12.63 16.67 -7.41
N THR A 84 11.91 17.30 -6.48
CA THR A 84 12.32 18.55 -5.83
C THR A 84 13.22 18.33 -4.60
N TYR A 85 13.39 17.08 -4.18
CA TYR A 85 14.29 16.72 -3.08
C TYR A 85 15.75 16.77 -3.54
N SER A 86 16.66 16.90 -2.57
CA SER A 86 18.11 16.88 -2.82
C SER A 86 18.77 15.93 -1.81
N PRO A 87 19.22 14.74 -2.23
CA PRO A 87 19.07 14.18 -3.59
C PRO A 87 17.60 13.88 -3.96
N PRO A 88 17.25 13.79 -5.25
CA PRO A 88 15.90 13.42 -5.68
C PRO A 88 15.46 12.05 -5.13
N ILE A 89 14.18 11.94 -4.82
CA ILE A 89 13.53 10.67 -4.44
C ILE A 89 12.98 10.00 -5.70
N THR A 90 12.75 8.68 -5.63
CA THR A 90 12.08 7.89 -6.66
C THR A 90 10.80 8.57 -7.18
N ALA A 91 10.77 8.88 -8.48
CA ALA A 91 9.70 9.65 -9.12
C ALA A 91 8.31 8.98 -9.02
N ALA A 92 8.28 7.65 -8.90
CA ALA A 92 7.06 6.85 -8.79
C ALA A 92 6.35 7.00 -7.43
N ASN A 93 7.01 7.56 -6.41
CA ASN A 93 6.46 7.76 -5.07
C ASN A 93 5.54 8.99 -4.99
N VAL A 94 5.01 9.46 -6.12
CA VAL A 94 4.14 10.63 -6.21
C VAL A 94 2.69 10.16 -6.40
N LYS A 95 1.71 10.99 -6.01
CA LYS A 95 0.30 10.75 -6.37
C LYS A 95 0.15 10.63 -7.90
N PRO A 96 -0.59 9.64 -8.41
CA PRO A 96 -0.91 9.54 -9.84
C PRO A 96 -1.56 10.81 -10.38
N MET A 97 -1.11 11.25 -11.55
CA MET A 97 -1.61 12.42 -12.27
C MET A 97 -1.75 12.11 -13.76
N PHE A 98 -2.90 12.44 -14.34
CA PHE A 98 -3.10 12.35 -15.78
C PHE A 98 -4.00 13.48 -16.26
N LEU A 99 -3.45 14.40 -17.06
CA LEU A 99 -4.20 15.58 -17.47
C LEU A 99 -5.02 15.29 -18.74
N VAL A 100 -6.34 15.44 -18.63
CA VAL A 100 -7.28 15.41 -19.75
C VAL A 100 -7.98 16.76 -19.80
N ASN A 101 -7.73 17.56 -20.84
CA ASN A 101 -8.29 18.91 -20.99
C ASN A 101 -8.07 19.79 -19.74
N GLY A 102 -6.89 19.68 -19.11
CA GLY A 102 -6.53 20.42 -17.89
C GLY A 102 -7.10 19.85 -16.58
N GLN A 103 -7.88 18.76 -16.62
CA GLN A 103 -8.42 18.07 -15.45
C GLN A 103 -7.58 16.84 -15.10
N ASP A 104 -7.26 16.66 -13.82
CA ASP A 104 -6.50 15.49 -13.34
C ASP A 104 -7.43 14.27 -13.17
N SER A 105 -7.15 13.22 -13.96
CA SER A 105 -7.81 11.91 -13.91
C SER A 105 -6.90 10.81 -13.36
N GLY A 106 -5.72 11.15 -12.84
CA GLY A 106 -4.65 10.20 -12.54
C GLY A 106 -5.03 9.13 -11.52
N THR A 107 -5.65 9.49 -10.39
CA THR A 107 -6.07 8.52 -9.37
C THR A 107 -7.15 7.58 -9.88
N HIS A 108 -8.07 8.08 -10.69
CA HIS A 108 -9.10 7.24 -11.31
C HIS A 108 -8.51 6.23 -12.29
N LEU A 109 -7.54 6.65 -13.12
CA LEU A 109 -6.84 5.72 -14.02
C LEU A 109 -6.02 4.69 -13.25
N TRP A 110 -5.32 5.11 -12.18
CA TRP A 110 -4.60 4.19 -11.29
C TRP A 110 -5.53 3.14 -10.67
N GLY A 111 -6.74 3.55 -10.24
CA GLY A 111 -7.75 2.62 -9.73
C GLY A 111 -8.20 1.58 -10.77
N LYS A 112 -8.26 1.94 -12.06
CA LYS A 112 -8.52 0.98 -13.15
C LYS A 112 -7.37 -0.02 -13.32
N LEU A 113 -6.11 0.43 -13.19
CA LEU A 113 -4.95 -0.48 -13.22
C LEU A 113 -5.02 -1.50 -12.08
N ALA A 114 -5.35 -1.05 -10.87
CA ALA A 114 -5.54 -1.91 -9.71
C ALA A 114 -6.63 -2.97 -9.95
N ALA A 115 -7.76 -2.58 -10.53
CA ALA A 115 -8.82 -3.52 -10.91
C ALA A 115 -8.39 -4.51 -12.01
N LEU A 116 -7.60 -4.08 -13.00
CA LEU A 116 -7.04 -4.98 -14.02
C LEU A 116 -6.10 -6.03 -13.42
N ILE A 117 -5.33 -5.67 -12.39
CA ILE A 117 -4.50 -6.63 -11.66
C ILE A 117 -5.39 -7.66 -10.94
N VAL A 118 -6.48 -7.23 -10.28
CA VAL A 118 -7.46 -8.15 -9.68
C VAL A 118 -8.02 -9.11 -10.73
N ALA A 119 -8.47 -8.59 -11.88
CA ALA A 119 -9.02 -9.40 -12.95
C ALA A 119 -8.03 -10.49 -13.44
N HIS A 120 -6.77 -10.10 -13.63
CA HIS A 120 -5.73 -11.03 -14.07
C HIS A 120 -5.46 -12.12 -13.03
N VAL A 121 -5.31 -11.73 -11.76
CA VAL A 121 -5.06 -12.68 -10.67
C VAL A 121 -6.24 -13.63 -10.46
N ASP A 122 -7.47 -13.14 -10.52
CA ASP A 122 -8.67 -13.97 -10.38
C ASP A 122 -8.78 -15.01 -11.51
N GLN A 123 -8.42 -14.62 -12.74
CA GLN A 123 -8.48 -15.52 -13.90
C GLN A 123 -7.33 -16.53 -13.94
N GLN A 124 -6.10 -16.10 -13.68
CA GLN A 124 -4.90 -16.94 -13.82
C GLN A 124 -4.54 -17.70 -12.54
N PHE A 125 -4.90 -17.16 -11.38
CA PHE A 125 -4.58 -17.71 -10.06
C PHE A 125 -5.79 -17.73 -9.11
N PRO A 126 -6.95 -18.32 -9.50
CA PRO A 126 -8.18 -18.28 -8.70
C PRO A 126 -8.06 -18.88 -7.29
N GLN A 127 -7.06 -19.74 -7.07
CA GLN A 127 -6.78 -20.38 -5.78
C GLN A 127 -5.82 -19.57 -4.89
N ALA A 128 -5.29 -18.43 -5.36
CA ALA A 128 -4.35 -17.63 -4.59
C ALA A 128 -5.02 -16.97 -3.38
N HIS A 129 -6.32 -16.63 -3.47
CA HIS A 129 -7.05 -15.92 -2.43
C HIS A 129 -6.28 -14.69 -1.92
N SER A 130 -5.73 -13.92 -2.86
CA SER A 130 -4.82 -12.82 -2.60
C SER A 130 -5.47 -11.74 -1.71
N LEU A 131 -4.68 -11.22 -0.78
CA LEU A 131 -4.98 -9.94 -0.12
C LEU A 131 -4.39 -8.82 -0.97
N TYR A 132 -5.05 -7.66 -1.01
CA TYR A 132 -4.54 -6.49 -1.74
C TYR A 132 -4.33 -5.33 -0.79
N GLU A 133 -3.10 -4.86 -0.70
CA GLU A 133 -2.73 -3.68 0.06
C GLU A 133 -2.59 -2.48 -0.87
N ILE A 134 -3.27 -1.38 -0.57
CA ILE A 134 -3.20 -0.15 -1.38
C ILE A 134 -2.06 0.72 -0.86
N TRP A 135 -1.09 0.96 -1.75
CA TRP A 135 0.13 1.74 -1.56
C TRP A 135 1.10 1.16 -0.52
N ASN A 136 2.22 1.86 -0.29
CA ASN A 136 3.19 1.51 0.74
C ASN A 136 3.64 2.77 1.49
N GLN A 137 3.53 2.77 2.82
CA GLN A 137 4.07 3.81 3.72
C GLN A 137 3.72 5.27 3.34
N PRO A 138 2.47 5.59 2.98
CA PRO A 138 2.11 6.93 2.48
C PRO A 138 2.32 8.04 3.54
N ASP A 139 2.45 7.69 4.81
CA ASP A 139 2.78 8.58 5.92
C ASP A 139 4.29 8.87 6.04
N GLY A 140 5.12 8.11 5.33
CA GLY A 140 6.55 8.35 5.20
C GLY A 140 6.85 9.45 4.17
N ASN A 141 7.70 10.40 4.56
CA ASN A 141 8.06 11.59 3.75
C ASN A 141 8.59 11.29 2.35
N THR A 142 9.05 10.07 2.10
CA THR A 142 9.65 9.65 0.83
C THR A 142 8.82 8.64 0.05
N PHE A 143 7.66 8.23 0.56
CA PHE A 143 6.86 7.13 0.01
C PHE A 143 5.51 7.59 -0.54
N LEU A 144 5.09 8.82 -0.21
CA LEU A 144 4.11 9.60 -0.97
C LEU A 144 4.57 11.07 -0.96
N CYS A 145 5.40 11.46 -1.92
CA CYS A 145 6.12 12.73 -1.87
C CYS A 145 5.16 13.94 -1.93
N MET A 146 5.40 14.88 -1.02
CA MET A 146 4.85 16.24 -1.07
C MET A 146 5.98 17.22 -1.38
N PRO A 147 5.69 18.47 -1.80
CA PRO A 147 6.72 19.47 -2.01
C PRO A 147 7.63 19.59 -0.78
N LYS A 148 8.95 19.68 -1.00
CA LYS A 148 9.91 19.77 0.11
C LYS A 148 9.65 21.03 0.94
N GLY A 149 9.54 20.85 2.26
CA GLY A 149 9.31 21.96 3.20
C GLY A 149 7.84 22.40 3.30
N ASP A 150 6.93 21.66 2.67
CA ASP A 150 5.50 21.85 2.86
C ASP A 150 5.11 21.60 4.32
N LYS A 151 4.58 22.64 4.96
CA LYS A 151 4.13 22.59 6.36
C LYS A 151 2.87 21.73 6.55
N ASN A 152 2.12 21.50 5.48
CA ASN A 152 0.91 20.68 5.47
C ASN A 152 1.13 19.29 4.88
N GLY A 153 2.39 18.92 4.58
CA GLY A 153 2.71 17.70 3.82
C GLY A 153 2.12 16.41 4.42
N ASP A 154 1.96 16.31 5.73
CA ASP A 154 1.33 15.14 6.35
C ASP A 154 -0.18 15.06 6.03
N ALA A 155 -0.90 16.18 6.16
CA ALA A 155 -2.32 16.25 5.83
C ALA A 155 -2.57 16.09 4.32
N ASP A 156 -1.67 16.61 3.49
CA ASP A 156 -1.75 16.46 2.03
C ASP A 156 -1.46 15.01 1.60
N ARG A 157 -0.56 14.29 2.29
CA ARG A 157 -0.40 12.84 2.12
C ARG A 157 -1.64 12.06 2.46
N VAL A 158 -2.31 12.37 3.58
CA VAL A 158 -3.59 11.74 3.93
C VAL A 158 -4.61 11.99 2.83
N THR A 159 -4.74 13.23 2.37
CA THR A 159 -5.68 13.59 1.29
C THR A 159 -5.37 12.85 -0.01
N ALA A 160 -4.11 12.82 -0.42
CA ALA A 160 -3.67 12.12 -1.62
C ALA A 160 -3.90 10.60 -1.52
N TYR A 161 -3.57 9.99 -0.39
CA TYR A 161 -3.78 8.57 -0.16
C TYR A 161 -5.27 8.20 -0.17
N LYS A 162 -6.11 9.00 0.49
CA LYS A 162 -7.57 8.81 0.47
C LYS A 162 -8.12 8.83 -0.96
N ALA A 163 -7.64 9.76 -1.79
CA ALA A 163 -8.05 9.84 -3.19
C ALA A 163 -7.64 8.60 -4.01
N ILE A 164 -6.47 8.02 -3.73
CA ILE A 164 -6.01 6.75 -4.34
C ILE A 164 -6.90 5.60 -3.90
N TYR A 165 -7.12 5.46 -2.58
CA TYR A 165 -7.92 4.37 -2.01
C TYR A 165 -9.37 4.41 -2.50
N ALA A 166 -10.03 5.56 -2.41
CA ALA A 166 -11.41 5.76 -2.83
C ALA A 166 -11.61 5.53 -4.34
N ALA A 167 -10.58 5.74 -5.15
CA ALA A 167 -10.64 5.46 -6.59
C ALA A 167 -10.45 3.97 -6.91
N ALA A 168 -9.57 3.28 -6.18
CA ALA A 168 -9.18 1.91 -6.49
C ALA A 168 -10.10 0.86 -5.86
N ALA A 169 -10.37 0.96 -4.56
CA ALA A 169 -11.02 -0.13 -3.81
C ALA A 169 -12.43 -0.47 -4.32
N PRO A 170 -13.29 0.50 -4.72
CA PRO A 170 -14.58 0.18 -5.33
C PRO A 170 -14.45 -0.55 -6.66
N LEU A 171 -13.50 -0.14 -7.51
CA LEU A 171 -13.27 -0.76 -8.82
C LEU A 171 -12.73 -2.19 -8.69
N MET A 172 -11.77 -2.40 -7.78
CA MET A 172 -11.23 -3.71 -7.46
C MET A 172 -12.33 -4.67 -6.99
N ARG A 173 -13.22 -4.20 -6.11
CA ARG A 173 -14.31 -5.05 -5.60
C ARG A 173 -15.40 -5.32 -6.63
N ALA A 174 -15.73 -4.33 -7.45
CA ALA A 174 -16.64 -4.52 -8.57
C ALA A 174 -16.08 -5.55 -9.57
N GLN A 175 -14.77 -5.51 -9.83
CA GLN A 175 -14.11 -6.47 -10.71
C GLN A 175 -14.11 -7.88 -10.12
N ALA A 176 -13.72 -8.05 -8.86
CA ALA A 176 -13.82 -9.35 -8.17
C ALA A 176 -15.25 -9.92 -8.22
N SER A 177 -16.25 -9.08 -7.97
CA SER A 177 -17.67 -9.48 -8.05
C SER A 177 -18.06 -9.94 -9.46
N LYS A 178 -17.55 -9.26 -10.49
CA LYS A 178 -17.75 -9.64 -11.90
C LYS A 178 -17.07 -10.96 -12.25
N ASP A 179 -15.91 -11.24 -11.65
CA ASP A 179 -15.17 -12.49 -11.83
C ASP A 179 -15.71 -13.64 -10.94
N GLY A 180 -16.73 -13.37 -10.12
CA GLY A 180 -17.32 -14.36 -9.22
C GLY A 180 -16.46 -14.69 -7.99
N THR A 181 -15.50 -13.82 -7.66
CA THR A 181 -14.57 -13.96 -6.54
C THR A 181 -14.87 -12.96 -5.43
N HIS A 182 -14.11 -13.06 -4.34
CA HIS A 182 -14.08 -12.05 -3.29
C HIS A 182 -12.63 -11.73 -2.93
N VAL A 183 -12.29 -10.45 -2.95
CA VAL A 183 -10.96 -9.95 -2.59
C VAL A 183 -11.03 -9.20 -1.27
N LYS A 184 -9.96 -9.30 -0.47
CA LYS A 184 -9.77 -8.49 0.72
C LYS A 184 -8.85 -7.33 0.40
N ILE A 185 -9.28 -6.11 0.69
CA ILE A 185 -8.56 -4.88 0.40
C ILE A 185 -8.20 -4.20 1.72
N GLY A 186 -6.97 -3.71 1.83
CA GLY A 186 -6.48 -3.09 3.06
C GLY A 186 -5.37 -2.08 2.80
N GLY A 187 -4.80 -1.60 3.90
CA GLY A 187 -3.85 -0.51 3.92
C GLY A 187 -3.83 0.17 5.30
N PRO A 188 -3.12 1.29 5.45
CA PRO A 188 -2.35 1.99 4.44
C PRO A 188 -0.87 1.63 4.44
N ALA A 189 -0.47 0.55 5.11
CA ALA A 189 0.92 0.16 5.27
C ALA A 189 1.77 1.23 5.97
N LEU A 190 1.22 1.87 7.02
CA LEU A 190 1.88 2.98 7.72
C LEU A 190 3.32 2.63 8.11
N VAL A 191 4.27 3.55 7.96
CA VAL A 191 5.62 3.42 8.56
C VAL A 191 5.64 3.90 10.01
N TYR A 192 4.75 4.82 10.37
CA TYR A 192 4.60 5.39 11.70
C TYR A 192 3.20 5.06 12.25
N ALA A 193 3.01 3.84 12.76
CA ALA A 193 1.71 3.37 13.28
C ALA A 193 1.49 3.73 14.77
N LEU A 194 2.05 4.85 15.21
CA LEU A 194 1.98 5.33 16.59
C LEU A 194 1.71 6.83 16.64
N GLN A 195 1.32 7.30 17.82
CA GLN A 195 1.23 8.74 18.15
C GLN A 195 0.33 9.53 17.19
N SER A 196 0.75 10.73 16.78
CA SER A 196 -0.03 11.66 15.96
C SER A 196 -0.34 11.10 14.57
N HIS A 197 0.55 10.31 13.98
CA HIS A 197 0.31 9.67 12.68
C HIS A 197 -0.83 8.67 12.76
N LEU A 198 -0.86 7.80 13.78
CA LEU A 198 -1.98 6.88 13.98
C LEU A 198 -3.32 7.61 14.10
N GLN A 199 -3.35 8.68 14.92
CA GLN A 199 -4.55 9.49 15.17
C GLN A 199 -5.02 10.27 13.94
N MET A 200 -4.09 10.61 13.03
CA MET A 200 -4.40 11.30 11.79
C MET A 200 -4.89 10.34 10.70
N TRP A 201 -4.20 9.22 10.51
CA TRP A 201 -4.40 8.33 9.37
C TRP A 201 -5.59 7.38 9.54
N LEU A 202 -5.69 6.66 10.66
CA LEU A 202 -6.74 5.64 10.79
C LEU A 202 -8.14 6.23 10.88
N PRO A 203 -8.42 7.26 11.70
CA PRO A 203 -9.75 7.88 11.70
C PRO A 203 -10.12 8.48 10.33
N ALA A 204 -9.16 9.02 9.58
CA ALA A 204 -9.40 9.60 8.26
C ALA A 204 -9.78 8.55 7.19
N LEU A 205 -9.34 7.31 7.36
CA LEU A 205 -9.69 6.18 6.50
C LEU A 205 -10.97 5.48 6.95
N LEU A 206 -11.00 5.12 8.24
CA LEU A 206 -12.04 4.26 8.80
C LEU A 206 -13.37 4.97 9.05
N ASN A 207 -13.43 6.30 8.91
CA ASN A 207 -14.68 7.07 9.02
C ASN A 207 -15.12 7.72 7.71
N ASP A 208 -14.33 7.62 6.63
CA ASP A 208 -14.67 8.21 5.34
C ASP A 208 -15.60 7.27 4.55
N PRO A 209 -16.82 7.70 4.17
CA PRO A 209 -17.79 6.87 3.45
C PRO A 209 -17.36 6.41 2.06
N ALA A 210 -16.39 7.07 1.44
CA ALA A 210 -15.81 6.60 0.17
C ALA A 210 -14.79 5.47 0.37
N ILE A 211 -14.36 5.21 1.61
CA ILE A 211 -13.24 4.31 1.93
C ILE A 211 -13.68 3.19 2.88
N TYR A 212 -14.26 3.51 4.03
CA TYR A 212 -14.53 2.53 5.09
C TYR A 212 -15.31 1.30 4.63
N PRO A 213 -16.27 1.38 3.67
CA PRO A 213 -16.96 0.17 3.21
C PRO A 213 -16.00 -0.86 2.64
N TYR A 214 -14.85 -0.41 2.13
CA TYR A 214 -13.84 -1.18 1.39
C TYR A 214 -12.61 -1.60 2.17
N VAL A 215 -12.57 -1.35 3.49
CA VAL A 215 -11.46 -1.75 4.34
C VAL A 215 -11.73 -3.11 5.00
N ASP A 216 -11.03 -4.14 4.53
CA ASP A 216 -11.11 -5.52 5.04
C ASP A 216 -10.01 -5.86 6.06
N PHE A 217 -8.87 -5.15 6.01
CA PHE A 217 -7.76 -5.26 6.98
C PHE A 217 -6.99 -3.94 7.10
N ILE A 218 -6.30 -3.73 8.22
CA ILE A 218 -5.33 -2.63 8.39
C ILE A 218 -3.91 -3.18 8.38
N SER A 219 -3.02 -2.47 7.70
CA SER A 219 -1.61 -2.82 7.65
C SER A 219 -0.70 -1.66 8.06
N TYR A 220 0.41 -2.03 8.69
CA TYR A 220 1.44 -1.11 9.15
C TYR A 220 2.78 -1.84 9.34
N HIS A 221 3.84 -1.07 9.40
CA HIS A 221 5.21 -1.53 9.60
C HIS A 221 5.68 -1.17 10.99
N ARG A 222 6.40 -2.11 11.62
CA ARG A 222 7.12 -1.86 12.87
C ARG A 222 8.58 -2.22 12.69
N TYR A 223 9.42 -1.19 12.67
CA TYR A 223 10.87 -1.33 12.69
C TYR A 223 11.38 -1.23 14.13
N LEU A 224 12.06 -2.28 14.60
CA LEU A 224 12.73 -2.28 15.91
C LEU A 224 14.22 -2.02 15.73
N TYR A 225 14.73 -1.06 16.49
CA TYR A 225 16.15 -0.72 16.52
C TYR A 225 16.66 -0.81 17.94
N GLY A 226 17.93 -1.18 18.11
CA GLY A 226 18.60 -1.21 19.40
C GLY A 226 20.12 -1.14 19.23
N LYS A 227 20.82 -0.48 20.15
CA LYS A 227 22.30 -0.43 20.15
C LYS A 227 22.93 -1.70 20.72
N THR A 228 22.18 -2.40 21.56
CA THR A 228 22.52 -3.67 22.19
C THR A 228 21.33 -4.62 22.09
N PHE A 229 21.56 -5.93 22.23
CA PHE A 229 20.45 -6.90 22.28
C PHE A 229 19.65 -6.75 23.59
N SER A 230 20.35 -6.78 24.73
CA SER A 230 19.80 -6.57 26.06
C SER A 230 20.63 -5.53 26.84
N GLY A 231 20.03 -4.93 27.86
CA GLY A 231 20.71 -4.00 28.79
C GLY A 231 20.87 -2.57 28.28
N GLY A 232 20.65 -1.60 29.17
CA GLY A 232 20.69 -0.17 28.87
C GLY A 232 19.41 0.38 28.20
N GLY A 233 19.20 1.70 28.28
CA GLY A 233 17.97 2.38 27.84
C GLY A 233 17.71 2.44 26.32
N THR A 234 18.53 1.76 25.49
CA THR A 234 18.35 1.69 24.03
C THR A 234 18.54 0.25 23.50
N SER A 235 18.32 -0.76 24.34
CA SER A 235 18.40 -2.16 23.92
C SER A 235 17.22 -2.56 23.03
N LEU A 236 17.45 -3.51 22.12
CA LEU A 236 16.42 -4.04 21.24
C LEU A 236 15.26 -4.64 22.04
N VAL A 237 15.57 -5.45 23.06
CA VAL A 237 14.57 -6.05 23.95
C VAL A 237 13.79 -4.97 24.71
N GLY A 238 14.47 -3.97 25.26
CA GLY A 238 13.81 -2.85 25.95
C GLY A 238 12.85 -2.09 25.03
N ASN A 239 13.29 -1.74 23.81
CA ASN A 239 12.45 -1.05 22.83
C ASN A 239 11.28 -1.91 22.32
N ALA A 240 11.45 -3.22 22.24
CA ALA A 240 10.38 -4.13 21.85
C ALA A 240 9.31 -4.28 22.95
N GLN A 241 9.71 -4.20 24.21
CA GLN A 241 8.88 -4.40 25.39
C GLN A 241 8.38 -3.10 26.03
N ASP A 242 8.72 -1.93 25.47
CA ASP A 242 8.27 -0.64 25.97
C ASP A 242 6.73 -0.60 26.07
N SER A 243 6.21 -0.20 27.23
CA SER A 243 4.78 -0.26 27.52
C SER A 243 3.94 0.76 26.74
N LEU A 244 4.56 1.77 26.13
CA LEU A 244 3.89 2.84 25.38
C LEU A 244 4.20 2.77 23.87
N LEU A 245 5.42 2.36 23.53
CA LEU A 245 5.96 2.40 22.18
C LEU A 245 6.41 1.03 21.67
N GLY A 246 6.39 -0.01 22.49
CA GLY A 246 6.79 -1.37 22.12
C GLY A 246 5.78 -2.06 21.20
N VAL A 247 6.11 -3.29 20.80
CA VAL A 247 5.33 -4.05 19.79
C VAL A 247 3.89 -4.26 20.23
N THR A 248 3.69 -4.67 21.48
CA THR A 248 2.35 -4.90 22.04
C THR A 248 1.57 -3.60 22.17
N ALA A 249 2.21 -2.53 22.66
CA ALA A 249 1.56 -1.22 22.83
C ALA A 249 1.10 -0.63 21.48
N GLU A 250 1.91 -0.77 20.43
CA GLU A 250 1.56 -0.35 19.07
C GLU A 250 0.40 -1.18 18.51
N TYR A 251 0.48 -2.51 18.61
CA TYR A 251 -0.62 -3.40 18.18
C TYR A 251 -1.93 -3.04 18.87
N GLU A 252 -1.92 -2.83 20.18
CA GLU A 252 -3.12 -2.47 20.92
C GLU A 252 -3.68 -1.09 20.52
N GLN A 253 -2.83 -0.11 20.27
CA GLN A 253 -3.26 1.22 19.81
C GLN A 253 -3.91 1.14 18.44
N VAL A 254 -3.29 0.43 17.49
CA VAL A 254 -3.85 0.17 16.16
C VAL A 254 -5.17 -0.59 16.30
N ALA A 255 -5.21 -1.70 17.03
CA ALA A 255 -6.42 -2.49 17.23
C ALA A 255 -7.57 -1.69 17.86
N ARG A 256 -7.28 -0.80 18.82
CA ARG A 256 -8.28 0.12 19.39
C ARG A 256 -8.83 1.08 18.33
N ALA A 257 -7.96 1.68 17.51
CA ALA A 257 -8.38 2.59 16.44
C ALA A 257 -9.20 1.87 15.36
N VAL A 258 -8.81 0.65 14.99
CA VAL A 258 -9.56 -0.22 14.05
C VAL A 258 -10.96 -0.50 14.57
N ARG A 259 -11.08 -0.94 15.83
CA ARG A 259 -12.38 -1.29 16.44
C ARG A 259 -13.32 -0.09 16.60
N ALA A 260 -12.77 1.13 16.65
CA ALA A 260 -13.55 2.36 16.72
C ALA A 260 -14.01 2.88 15.34
N GLY A 261 -13.58 2.26 14.25
CA GLY A 261 -13.94 2.64 12.89
C GLY A 261 -15.34 2.21 12.44
N LYS A 262 -15.74 2.65 11.24
CA LYS A 262 -17.05 2.38 10.63
C LYS A 262 -17.03 1.31 9.54
N GLN A 263 -15.88 0.69 9.29
CA GLN A 263 -15.76 -0.40 8.32
C GLN A 263 -16.66 -1.59 8.72
N PRO A 264 -17.20 -2.36 7.75
CA PRO A 264 -18.29 -3.32 7.99
C PRO A 264 -18.07 -4.33 9.11
N ASN A 265 -16.80 -4.68 9.41
CA ASN A 265 -16.44 -5.68 10.40
C ASN A 265 -15.49 -5.14 11.48
N ALA A 266 -15.65 -3.90 11.95
CA ALA A 266 -14.68 -3.24 12.83
C ALA A 266 -14.18 -4.06 14.03
N ALA A 267 -15.04 -4.89 14.65
CA ALA A 267 -14.66 -5.76 15.76
C ALA A 267 -13.72 -6.94 15.38
N ARG A 268 -13.69 -7.33 14.10
CA ARG A 268 -12.97 -8.49 13.55
C ARG A 268 -12.01 -8.13 12.41
N THR A 269 -11.96 -6.87 11.98
CA THR A 269 -10.96 -6.38 11.02
C THR A 269 -9.56 -6.65 11.62
N PRO A 270 -8.73 -7.47 10.96
CA PRO A 270 -7.39 -7.76 11.41
C PRO A 270 -6.45 -6.55 11.20
#